data_AF-A0A443RYQ4-F1
#
_entry.id   AF-A0A443RYQ4-F1
#
_cell.length_a   1.000
_cell.length_b   1.000
_cell.length_c   1.000
_cell.angle_alpha   90.00
_cell.angle_beta   90.00
_cell.angle_gamma   90.00
#
_symmetry.space_group_name_H-M   'P 1'
#
loop_
_entity.id
_entity.type
_entity.pdbx_description
1 polymer ?
#
loop_
_entity_poly.entity_id
_entity_poly.type
_entity_poly.pdbx_seq_one_letter_code
_entity_poly.pdbx_strand_id
1 'polypeptide(L)'
;MQIWVWRSATFASNLSTEHSYVKYGYYELPEGGNVNIRLPKVESDDMDRFTRYSNYILSLAYLPTTCAQSVHTHKWVKKESCLLSEWVIHGLWGDVPPHMQKNFKTYCKQEITDRSTQSQVTDITQVPTAILNISIPVSARFHNVVQWLDYQWCSHGYFLLKNNKEVRFKSAVDYFNVALELYNKVNLMQRLNEAEFLSSDTAVYNMKEFERLINSFRHRPGFVLSPLSGRIYTIRELVFCFDKETHWIRCKKNMLTGAKVKVDSKINFIALPTTYQLFPYVMLYLAYDHIGKRFLLNNLLAPNYNYGIGKAAMETRSQHKAMFQEQLYTDKRIPLLLASSPFWNIGNDGLKWFERKLPNALRLMSKMKRLSTFYDYIDIGLEMFENVRVNEWVNKNIRSRNYGSKKTFLNRMRQLNIHPKKMLFLCTGRTNFELLREIRLCFSYSTYELVSCTPLDDPLYSRIERLRNCRGEFKL
;
A
#
# COMPACT_ATOMS: atom_id res chain seq x y z
N MET A 1 31.93 4.54 5.88
CA MET A 1 31.62 3.13 6.23
C MET A 1 30.35 2.73 5.46
N GLN A 2 30.50 1.89 4.43
CA GLN A 2 29.38 1.34 3.67
C GLN A 2 28.82 0.13 4.43
N ILE A 3 27.50 -0.02 4.50
CA ILE A 3 26.86 -1.13 5.21
C ILE A 3 27.06 -2.41 4.38
N TRP A 4 27.93 -3.31 4.86
CA TRP A 4 28.10 -4.65 4.32
C TRP A 4 27.14 -5.59 5.01
N VAL A 5 26.21 -6.18 4.26
CA VAL A 5 25.31 -7.21 4.79
C VAL A 5 25.83 -8.57 4.35
N TRP A 6 25.90 -9.50 5.30
CA TRP A 6 26.30 -10.88 5.02
C TRP A 6 25.28 -11.50 4.04
N ARG A 7 25.77 -11.95 2.89
CA ARG A 7 24.95 -12.60 1.85
C ARG A 7 24.25 -13.81 2.45
N SER A 8 22.96 -13.94 2.20
CA SER A 8 22.21 -15.10 2.64
C SER A 8 22.43 -16.25 1.66
N ALA A 9 22.76 -17.43 2.17
CA ALA A 9 22.87 -18.65 1.36
C ALA A 9 21.58 -18.99 0.59
N THR A 10 20.43 -18.47 1.01
CA THR A 10 19.13 -18.66 0.36
C THR A 10 18.90 -17.72 -0.83
N PHE A 11 19.68 -16.64 -0.96
CA PHE A 11 19.44 -15.54 -1.92
C PHE A 11 20.65 -15.23 -2.80
N ALA A 12 21.68 -16.07 -2.78
CA ALA A 12 22.92 -15.87 -3.53
C ALA A 12 22.75 -16.25 -5.01
N SER A 13 22.53 -15.25 -5.87
CA SER A 13 22.92 -15.33 -7.29
C SER A 13 23.75 -14.10 -7.68
N ASN A 14 24.71 -14.30 -8.58
CA ASN A 14 25.86 -13.41 -8.82
C ASN A 14 25.56 -12.08 -9.54
N LEU A 15 24.29 -11.65 -9.62
CA LEU A 15 23.88 -10.38 -10.20
C LEU A 15 23.19 -9.55 -9.09
N SER A 16 23.79 -8.41 -8.74
CA SER A 16 23.69 -7.69 -7.45
C SER A 16 22.35 -7.03 -7.05
N THR A 17 21.22 -7.71 -7.25
CA THR A 17 19.92 -7.31 -6.67
C THR A 17 19.83 -7.56 -5.15
N GLU A 18 20.67 -8.44 -4.58
CA GLU A 18 20.64 -8.84 -3.17
C GLU A 18 20.87 -7.66 -2.21
N HIS A 19 21.80 -6.74 -2.50
CA HIS A 19 22.02 -5.55 -1.67
C HIS A 19 20.78 -4.63 -1.65
N SER A 20 20.08 -4.50 -2.78
CA SER A 20 18.83 -3.73 -2.86
C SER A 20 17.67 -4.45 -2.16
N TYR A 21 17.59 -5.78 -2.22
CA TYR A 21 16.60 -6.58 -1.50
C TYR A 21 16.77 -6.51 0.01
N VAL A 22 18.01 -6.62 0.46
CA VAL A 22 18.40 -6.53 1.85
C VAL A 22 18.14 -5.12 2.42
N LYS A 23 18.52 -4.08 1.66
CA LYS A 23 18.39 -2.67 2.06
C LYS A 23 16.96 -2.15 1.99
N TYR A 24 16.22 -2.46 0.92
CA TYR A 24 14.90 -1.88 0.66
C TYR A 24 13.74 -2.87 0.77
N GLY A 25 14.00 -4.17 0.87
CA GLY A 25 12.96 -5.20 1.03
C GLY A 25 12.09 -5.39 -0.21
N TYR A 26 12.64 -5.18 -1.41
CA TYR A 26 11.83 -5.27 -2.62
C TYR A 26 11.34 -6.71 -2.84
N TYR A 27 10.02 -6.90 -2.77
CA TYR A 27 9.36 -8.03 -3.43
C TYR A 27 8.94 -7.59 -4.83
N GLU A 28 9.73 -6.73 -5.46
CA GLU A 28 9.52 -6.22 -6.81
C GLU A 28 10.59 -6.83 -7.68
N LEU A 29 10.19 -7.57 -8.70
CA LEU A 29 11.12 -8.06 -9.69
C LEU A 29 11.42 -6.88 -10.65
N PRO A 30 12.69 -6.52 -10.88
CA PRO A 30 13.02 -5.54 -11.92
C PRO A 30 12.62 -6.10 -13.29
N GLU A 31 12.45 -5.21 -14.26
CA GLU A 31 12.18 -5.57 -15.65
C GLU A 31 13.26 -6.56 -16.14
N GLY A 32 12.83 -7.73 -16.64
CA GLY A 32 13.72 -8.81 -17.07
C GLY A 32 14.20 -9.78 -15.98
N GLY A 33 13.89 -9.56 -14.70
CA GLY A 33 14.19 -10.53 -13.64
C GLY A 33 13.33 -11.80 -13.74
N ASN A 34 13.77 -12.90 -13.12
CA ASN A 34 13.02 -14.16 -13.08
C ASN A 34 12.96 -14.74 -11.65
N VAL A 35 11.78 -15.19 -11.21
CA VAL A 35 11.60 -15.98 -9.98
C VAL A 35 11.24 -17.41 -10.38
N ASN A 36 12.22 -18.31 -10.38
CA ASN A 36 11.98 -19.71 -10.67
C ASN A 36 11.31 -20.39 -9.47
N ILE A 37 9.98 -20.46 -9.47
CA ILE A 37 9.23 -21.23 -8.48
C ILE A 37 9.00 -22.60 -9.09
N ARG A 38 9.80 -23.59 -8.67
CA ARG A 38 9.51 -25.00 -8.96
C ARG A 38 8.13 -25.32 -8.42
N LEU A 39 7.19 -25.65 -9.30
CA LEU A 39 5.85 -26.04 -8.92
C LEU A 39 5.82 -27.55 -8.72
N PRO A 40 5.17 -28.05 -7.65
CA PRO A 40 5.09 -29.48 -7.41
C PRO A 40 4.27 -30.15 -8.51
N LYS A 41 4.79 -31.25 -9.04
CA LYS A 41 4.06 -32.13 -9.97
C LYS A 41 2.86 -32.73 -9.23
N VAL A 42 1.69 -32.74 -9.86
CA VAL A 42 0.51 -33.41 -9.31
C VAL A 42 0.06 -34.46 -10.32
N GLU A 43 0.04 -35.71 -9.90
CA GLU A 43 -0.43 -36.82 -10.73
C GLU A 43 -1.97 -36.85 -10.67
N SER A 44 -2.63 -36.60 -11.79
CA SER A 44 -4.09 -36.83 -11.94
C SER A 44 -4.54 -36.67 -13.39
N ASP A 45 -5.61 -37.39 -13.75
CA ASP A 45 -6.33 -37.24 -15.02
C ASP A 45 -7.15 -35.93 -15.10
N ASP A 46 -7.32 -35.40 -16.31
CA ASP A 46 -8.06 -34.17 -16.65
C ASP A 46 -9.59 -34.37 -16.53
N MET A 47 -10.08 -35.58 -16.84
CA MET A 47 -11.50 -35.85 -17.03
C MET A 47 -12.33 -35.73 -15.75
N ASP A 48 -11.75 -36.03 -14.58
CA ASP A 48 -12.42 -35.93 -13.28
C ASP A 48 -12.59 -34.48 -12.78
N ARG A 49 -12.07 -33.51 -13.54
CA ARG A 49 -11.98 -32.11 -13.11
C ARG A 49 -13.11 -31.25 -13.67
N PHE A 50 -13.81 -31.70 -14.71
CA PHE A 50 -14.91 -30.94 -15.28
C PHE A 50 -16.07 -30.80 -14.28
N THR A 51 -16.62 -29.58 -14.16
CA THR A 51 -17.67 -29.31 -13.20
C THR A 51 -18.74 -28.38 -13.75
N ARG A 52 -19.97 -28.60 -13.31
CA ARG A 52 -21.07 -27.68 -13.58
C ARG A 52 -20.97 -26.49 -12.65
N TYR A 53 -21.23 -25.31 -13.19
CA TYR A 53 -21.43 -24.07 -12.45
C TYR A 53 -22.88 -23.61 -12.64
N SER A 54 -23.34 -22.67 -11.84
CA SER A 54 -24.67 -22.06 -11.97
C SER A 54 -24.60 -20.61 -12.45
N ASN A 55 -23.57 -19.86 -12.06
CA ASN A 55 -23.45 -18.42 -12.25
C ASN A 55 -21.99 -18.04 -12.48
N TYR A 56 -21.78 -16.94 -13.20
CA TYR A 56 -20.49 -16.30 -13.33
C TYR A 56 -20.22 -15.28 -12.22
N ILE A 57 -18.94 -15.13 -11.90
CA ILE A 57 -18.42 -14.18 -10.94
C ILE A 57 -17.29 -13.41 -11.63
N LEU A 58 -17.52 -12.17 -12.01
CA LEU A 58 -16.48 -11.26 -12.49
C LEU A 58 -15.87 -10.54 -11.28
N SER A 59 -14.57 -10.76 -11.04
CA SER A 59 -13.82 -10.01 -10.03
C SER A 59 -12.95 -8.95 -10.69
N LEU A 60 -13.10 -7.70 -10.24
CA LEU A 60 -12.26 -6.57 -10.63
C LEU A 60 -11.37 -6.19 -9.44
N ALA A 61 -10.06 -6.24 -9.62
CA ALA A 61 -9.08 -5.88 -8.62
C ALA A 61 -8.57 -4.46 -8.84
N TYR A 62 -8.33 -3.74 -7.75
CA TYR A 62 -7.63 -2.46 -7.80
C TYR A 62 -6.12 -2.69 -7.66
N LEU A 63 -5.35 -2.35 -8.70
CA LEU A 63 -3.92 -2.68 -8.79
C LEU A 63 -3.10 -2.16 -7.60
N PRO A 64 -3.19 -0.87 -7.20
CA PRO A 64 -2.41 -0.34 -6.08
C PRO A 64 -2.56 -1.15 -4.79
N THR A 65 -3.80 -1.49 -4.44
CA THR A 65 -4.10 -2.23 -3.21
C THR A 65 -3.67 -3.69 -3.29
N THR A 66 -3.88 -4.32 -4.45
CA THR A 66 -3.49 -5.72 -4.68
C THR A 66 -1.98 -5.90 -4.64
N CYS A 67 -1.25 -4.95 -5.24
CA CYS A 67 0.21 -4.86 -5.16
C CYS A 67 0.70 -4.65 -3.73
N ALA A 68 0.16 -3.64 -3.03
CA ALA A 68 0.52 -3.36 -1.65
C ALA A 68 0.34 -4.61 -0.78
N GLN A 69 -0.82 -5.27 -0.84
CA GLN A 69 -1.07 -6.49 -0.08
C GLN A 69 -0.13 -7.65 -0.47
N SER A 70 0.20 -7.80 -1.74
CA SER A 70 1.15 -8.83 -2.20
C SER A 70 2.53 -8.58 -1.63
N VAL A 71 3.05 -7.35 -1.73
CA VAL A 71 4.33 -6.94 -1.11
C VAL A 71 4.30 -7.13 0.40
N HIS A 72 3.21 -6.76 1.08
CA HIS A 72 3.05 -6.91 2.53
C HIS A 72 2.95 -8.37 2.99
N THR A 73 2.55 -9.27 2.10
CA THR A 73 2.53 -10.72 2.37
C THR A 73 3.76 -11.43 1.79
N HIS A 74 4.83 -10.66 1.55
CA HIS A 74 6.13 -11.17 1.08
C HIS A 74 6.04 -11.91 -0.27
N LYS A 75 5.13 -11.46 -1.14
CA LYS A 75 4.96 -12.02 -2.49
C LYS A 75 5.53 -11.08 -3.53
N TRP A 76 6.21 -11.67 -4.50
CA TRP A 76 6.79 -10.99 -5.64
C TRP A 76 5.72 -10.38 -6.54
N VAL A 77 5.88 -9.09 -6.85
CA VAL A 77 5.01 -8.33 -7.75
C VAL A 77 5.77 -7.81 -8.96
N LYS A 78 5.04 -7.61 -10.06
CA LYS A 78 5.53 -6.92 -11.26
C LYS A 78 5.48 -5.42 -11.01
N LYS A 79 6.64 -4.78 -11.10
CA LYS A 79 6.76 -3.36 -10.77
C LYS A 79 5.92 -2.49 -11.69
N GLU A 80 5.96 -2.76 -12.99
CA GLU A 80 5.21 -2.03 -14.02
C GLU A 80 3.70 -2.03 -13.72
N SER A 81 3.15 -3.18 -13.33
CA SER A 81 1.73 -3.30 -12.98
C SER A 81 1.38 -2.53 -11.71
N CYS A 82 2.31 -2.44 -10.75
CA CYS A 82 2.08 -1.76 -9.49
C CYS A 82 2.16 -0.24 -9.55
N LEU A 83 2.69 0.32 -10.64
CA LEU A 83 2.72 1.75 -10.90
C LEU A 83 1.41 2.29 -11.51
N LEU A 84 0.48 1.41 -11.87
CA LEU A 84 -0.79 1.77 -12.50
C LEU A 84 -1.90 1.98 -11.45
N SER A 85 -2.69 3.05 -11.62
CA SER A 85 -3.86 3.35 -10.79
C SER A 85 -5.15 2.81 -11.43
N GLU A 86 -5.20 1.51 -11.73
CA GLU A 86 -6.27 0.95 -12.55
C GLU A 86 -7.08 -0.15 -11.84
N TRP A 87 -8.33 -0.27 -12.28
CA TRP A 87 -9.18 -1.42 -12.01
C TRP A 87 -9.05 -2.41 -13.17
N VAL A 88 -8.63 -3.63 -12.86
CA VAL A 88 -8.41 -4.69 -13.86
C VAL A 88 -9.25 -5.91 -13.54
N ILE A 89 -9.57 -6.69 -14.56
CA ILE A 89 -10.11 -8.03 -14.45
C ILE A 89 -9.10 -8.88 -13.68
N HIS A 90 -9.47 -9.27 -12.47
CA HIS A 90 -8.74 -10.27 -11.69
C HIS A 90 -9.07 -11.69 -12.19
N GLY A 91 -10.30 -11.89 -12.65
CA GLY A 91 -10.74 -13.10 -13.34
C GLY A 91 -12.26 -13.20 -13.49
N LEU A 92 -12.70 -14.13 -14.33
CA LEU A 92 -14.09 -14.52 -14.51
C LEU A 92 -14.25 -15.98 -14.05
N TRP A 93 -14.98 -16.22 -12.97
CA TRP A 93 -15.05 -17.55 -12.34
C TRP A 93 -16.46 -18.14 -12.46
N GLY A 94 -16.56 -19.47 -12.49
CA GLY A 94 -17.81 -20.14 -12.17
C GLY A 94 -18.00 -20.25 -10.65
N ASP A 95 -19.24 -20.18 -10.17
CA ASP A 95 -19.61 -20.43 -8.77
C ASP A 95 -19.53 -21.92 -8.39
N VAL A 96 -18.33 -22.47 -8.46
CA VAL A 96 -18.03 -23.88 -8.18
C VAL A 96 -17.69 -24.11 -6.69
N PRO A 97 -17.82 -25.34 -6.18
CA PRO A 97 -17.41 -25.67 -4.81
C PRO A 97 -15.93 -25.31 -4.53
N PRO A 98 -15.58 -24.78 -3.34
CA PRO A 98 -14.21 -24.32 -3.04
C PRO A 98 -13.12 -25.38 -3.23
N HIS A 99 -13.41 -26.65 -2.95
CA HIS A 99 -12.45 -27.75 -3.15
C HIS A 99 -12.15 -27.97 -4.64
N MET A 100 -13.15 -27.86 -5.52
CA MET A 100 -12.94 -27.92 -6.96
C MET A 100 -12.10 -26.75 -7.46
N GLN A 101 -12.40 -25.53 -7.01
CA GLN A 101 -11.60 -24.35 -7.39
C GLN A 101 -10.14 -24.47 -6.94
N LYS A 102 -9.88 -25.08 -5.77
CA LYS A 102 -8.51 -25.39 -5.30
C LYS A 102 -7.86 -26.41 -6.22
N ASN A 103 -8.57 -27.47 -6.59
CA ASN A 103 -8.07 -28.51 -7.49
C ASN A 103 -7.70 -27.96 -8.88
N PHE A 104 -8.51 -27.06 -9.44
CA PHE A 104 -8.22 -26.40 -10.72
C PHE A 104 -6.95 -25.56 -10.63
N LYS A 105 -6.83 -24.74 -9.58
CA LYS A 105 -5.64 -23.89 -9.37
C LYS A 105 -4.37 -24.70 -9.15
N THR A 106 -4.46 -25.88 -8.55
CA THR A 106 -3.31 -26.76 -8.37
C THR A 106 -2.88 -27.38 -9.69
N TYR A 107 -3.82 -27.87 -10.49
CA TYR A 107 -3.56 -28.42 -11.81
C TYR A 107 -2.97 -27.37 -12.77
N CYS A 108 -3.56 -26.19 -12.84
CA CYS A 108 -3.11 -25.10 -13.72
C CYS A 108 -1.82 -24.41 -13.26
N LYS A 109 -1.18 -24.92 -12.20
CA LYS A 109 0.17 -24.55 -11.78
C LYS A 109 1.21 -25.62 -12.16
N GLN A 110 0.81 -26.71 -12.81
CA GLN A 110 1.77 -27.65 -13.36
C GLN A 110 2.54 -27.03 -14.52
N GLU A 111 3.64 -27.68 -14.90
CA GLU A 111 4.35 -27.34 -16.13
C GLU A 111 3.42 -27.44 -17.33
N ILE A 112 3.55 -26.52 -18.29
CA ILE A 112 2.65 -26.47 -19.45
C ILE A 112 2.70 -27.76 -20.27
N THR A 113 3.85 -28.44 -20.30
CA THR A 113 4.05 -29.73 -20.99
C THR A 113 3.25 -30.88 -20.39
N ASP A 114 2.83 -30.76 -19.13
CA ASP A 114 2.10 -31.80 -18.40
C ASP A 114 0.58 -31.67 -18.59
N ARG A 115 0.10 -30.62 -19.27
CA ARG A 115 -1.34 -30.34 -19.48
C ARG A 115 -1.76 -30.60 -20.92
N SER A 116 -3.05 -30.87 -21.15
CA SER A 116 -3.62 -30.97 -22.51
C SER A 116 -3.53 -29.64 -23.27
N THR A 117 -3.29 -29.66 -24.59
CA THR A 117 -3.11 -28.45 -25.41
C THR A 117 -4.34 -27.53 -25.39
N GLN A 118 -5.55 -28.08 -25.27
CA GLN A 118 -6.80 -27.31 -25.21
C GLN A 118 -6.95 -26.52 -23.90
N SER A 119 -6.28 -26.96 -22.83
CA SER A 119 -6.28 -26.27 -21.53
C SER A 119 -5.31 -25.08 -21.48
N GLN A 120 -4.55 -24.85 -22.57
CA GLN A 120 -3.43 -23.92 -22.58
C GLN A 120 -3.74 -22.66 -23.38
N VAL A 121 -3.11 -21.56 -22.97
CA VAL A 121 -2.90 -20.38 -23.84
C VAL A 121 -1.41 -20.32 -24.14
N THR A 122 -1.05 -20.60 -25.38
CA THR A 122 0.35 -20.66 -25.84
C THR A 122 0.77 -19.39 -26.57
N ASP A 123 -0.18 -18.64 -27.11
CA ASP A 123 0.08 -17.45 -27.90
C ASP A 123 -0.93 -16.32 -27.59
N ILE A 124 -0.48 -15.07 -27.73
CA ILE A 124 -1.29 -13.90 -27.42
C ILE A 124 -2.49 -13.72 -28.36
N THR A 125 -2.42 -14.24 -29.59
CA THR A 125 -3.51 -14.17 -30.57
C THR A 125 -4.73 -15.01 -30.18
N GLN A 126 -4.58 -15.92 -29.21
CA GLN A 126 -5.68 -16.71 -28.64
C GLN A 126 -6.52 -15.92 -27.62
N VAL A 127 -6.22 -14.64 -27.42
CA VAL A 127 -6.93 -13.75 -26.50
C VAL A 127 -7.25 -12.43 -27.21
N PRO A 128 -8.47 -11.86 -27.03
CA PRO A 128 -8.82 -10.57 -27.60
C PRO A 128 -7.85 -9.47 -27.14
N THR A 129 -7.35 -8.65 -28.06
CA THR A 129 -6.35 -7.60 -27.77
C THR A 129 -6.79 -6.64 -26.66
N ALA A 130 -8.09 -6.33 -26.57
CA ALA A 130 -8.64 -5.46 -25.54
C ALA A 130 -8.41 -5.98 -24.11
N ILE A 131 -8.30 -7.30 -23.90
CA ILE A 131 -8.05 -7.91 -22.58
C ILE A 131 -6.67 -7.54 -22.04
N LEU A 132 -5.68 -7.31 -22.90
CA LEU A 132 -4.29 -7.09 -22.50
C LEU A 132 -4.13 -5.80 -21.67
N ASN A 133 -5.00 -4.82 -21.90
CA ASN A 133 -4.99 -3.55 -21.18
C ASN A 133 -5.83 -3.57 -19.90
N ILE A 134 -6.70 -4.58 -19.74
CA ILE A 134 -7.65 -4.65 -18.61
C ILE A 134 -7.50 -5.92 -17.78
N SER A 135 -6.49 -6.75 -18.04
CA SER A 135 -6.17 -7.96 -17.26
C SER A 135 -4.66 -8.07 -17.09
N ILE A 136 -4.14 -7.39 -16.07
CA ILE A 136 -2.71 -7.20 -15.86
C ILE A 136 -2.24 -8.06 -14.68
N PRO A 137 -1.19 -8.90 -14.86
CA PRO A 137 -0.68 -9.73 -13.77
C PRO A 137 0.07 -8.91 -12.73
N VAL A 138 -0.45 -8.85 -11.50
CA VAL A 138 0.29 -8.29 -10.36
C VAL A 138 1.44 -9.20 -9.93
N SER A 139 1.25 -10.53 -9.98
CA SER A 139 2.20 -11.50 -9.46
C SER A 139 3.39 -11.70 -10.40
N ALA A 140 4.60 -11.52 -9.89
CA ALA A 140 5.85 -11.78 -10.63
C ALA A 140 6.17 -13.28 -10.80
N ARG A 141 5.30 -14.17 -10.32
CA ARG A 141 5.37 -15.61 -10.64
C ARG A 141 5.08 -15.91 -12.11
N PHE A 142 4.39 -15.01 -12.80
CA PHE A 142 4.11 -15.13 -14.23
C PHE A 142 5.18 -14.36 -14.99
N HIS A 143 5.95 -15.03 -15.83
CA HIS A 143 7.04 -14.41 -16.56
C HIS A 143 6.50 -13.37 -17.54
N ASN A 144 5.43 -13.70 -18.26
CA ASN A 144 4.79 -12.83 -19.24
C ASN A 144 3.26 -12.87 -19.08
N VAL A 145 2.57 -12.02 -19.87
CA VAL A 145 1.11 -11.94 -19.86
C VAL A 145 0.45 -13.22 -20.38
N VAL A 146 1.08 -13.94 -21.31
CA VAL A 146 0.56 -15.22 -21.86
C VAL A 146 0.42 -16.26 -20.75
N GLN A 147 1.44 -16.44 -19.90
CA GLN A 147 1.36 -17.35 -18.75
C GLN A 147 0.28 -16.96 -17.73
N TRP A 148 0.03 -15.66 -17.55
CA TRP A 148 -1.07 -15.20 -16.71
C TRP A 148 -2.43 -15.54 -17.32
N LEU A 149 -2.60 -15.28 -18.61
CA LEU A 149 -3.84 -15.56 -19.34
C LEU A 149 -4.12 -17.06 -19.45
N ASP A 150 -3.07 -17.86 -19.64
CA ASP A 150 -3.12 -19.32 -19.55
C ASP A 150 -3.65 -19.77 -18.19
N TYR A 151 -3.08 -19.25 -17.09
CA TYR A 151 -3.54 -19.57 -15.75
C TYR A 151 -5.00 -19.15 -15.55
N GLN A 152 -5.40 -17.98 -16.04
CA GLN A 152 -6.79 -17.50 -15.96
C GLN A 152 -7.75 -18.42 -16.71
N TRP A 153 -7.41 -18.77 -17.96
CA TRP A 153 -8.19 -19.69 -18.78
C TRP A 153 -8.32 -21.07 -18.13
N CYS A 154 -7.19 -21.69 -17.80
CA CYS A 154 -7.16 -23.04 -17.26
C CYS A 154 -7.90 -23.12 -15.92
N SER A 155 -7.62 -22.21 -14.98
CA SER A 155 -8.11 -22.35 -13.60
C SER A 155 -9.55 -21.89 -13.39
N HIS A 156 -10.11 -21.18 -14.36
CA HIS A 156 -11.43 -20.55 -14.23
C HIS A 156 -12.39 -20.79 -15.39
N GLY A 157 -11.90 -21.03 -16.61
CA GLY A 157 -12.72 -21.23 -17.81
C GLY A 157 -12.78 -22.69 -18.27
N TYR A 158 -11.63 -23.34 -18.42
CA TYR A 158 -11.48 -24.62 -19.13
C TYR A 158 -12.37 -25.74 -18.58
N PHE A 159 -12.41 -25.90 -17.25
CA PHE A 159 -13.14 -27.01 -16.59
C PHE A 159 -14.65 -26.78 -16.44
N LEU A 160 -15.21 -25.69 -16.98
CA LEU A 160 -16.63 -25.37 -16.78
C LEU A 160 -17.53 -26.09 -17.79
N LEU A 161 -18.55 -26.76 -17.26
CA LEU A 161 -19.60 -27.43 -18.05
C LEU A 161 -20.92 -26.65 -18.03
N LYS A 162 -21.64 -26.74 -19.15
CA LYS A 162 -23.07 -26.45 -19.26
C LYS A 162 -23.91 -27.53 -18.57
N ASN A 163 -25.21 -27.29 -18.45
CA ASN A 163 -26.16 -28.25 -17.84
C ASN A 163 -26.18 -29.59 -18.60
N ASN A 164 -26.11 -29.54 -19.93
CA ASN A 164 -26.05 -30.72 -20.81
C ASN A 164 -24.69 -31.45 -20.82
N LYS A 165 -23.76 -31.11 -19.91
CA LYS A 165 -22.40 -31.67 -19.80
C LYS A 165 -21.45 -31.31 -20.96
N GLU A 166 -21.83 -30.41 -21.86
CA GLU A 166 -20.89 -29.83 -22.82
C GLU A 166 -19.96 -28.82 -22.16
N VAL A 167 -18.75 -28.68 -22.69
CA VAL A 167 -17.83 -27.60 -22.30
C VAL A 167 -18.48 -26.22 -22.52
N ARG A 168 -18.32 -25.32 -21.55
CA ARG A 168 -18.94 -23.99 -21.62
C ARG A 168 -18.28 -23.10 -22.66
N PHE A 169 -16.97 -23.17 -22.74
CA PHE A 169 -16.13 -22.40 -23.64
C PHE A 169 -15.39 -23.39 -24.53
N LYS A 170 -15.49 -23.22 -25.85
CA LYS A 170 -14.79 -24.10 -26.80
C LYS A 170 -13.31 -23.72 -26.92
N SER A 171 -12.98 -22.47 -26.57
CA SER A 171 -11.63 -21.91 -26.64
C SER A 171 -11.39 -20.85 -25.55
N ALA A 172 -10.12 -20.49 -25.35
CA ALA A 172 -9.74 -19.34 -24.51
C ALA A 172 -10.33 -18.03 -25.04
N VAL A 173 -10.39 -17.85 -26.36
CA VAL A 173 -11.01 -16.67 -27.01
C VAL A 173 -12.45 -16.49 -26.55
N ASP A 174 -13.26 -17.56 -26.52
CA ASP A 174 -14.66 -17.52 -26.09
C ASP A 174 -14.79 -17.06 -24.62
N TYR A 175 -13.92 -17.58 -23.76
CA TYR A 175 -13.90 -17.23 -22.33
C TYR A 175 -13.57 -15.75 -22.12
N PHE A 176 -12.53 -15.27 -22.79
CA PHE A 176 -12.09 -13.89 -22.66
C PHE A 176 -13.04 -12.89 -23.32
N ASN A 177 -13.73 -13.27 -24.40
CA ASN A 177 -14.81 -12.45 -24.98
C ASN A 177 -15.96 -12.25 -23.99
N VAL A 178 -16.38 -13.31 -23.28
CA VAL A 178 -17.40 -13.19 -22.23
C VAL A 178 -16.90 -12.33 -21.07
N ALA A 179 -15.64 -12.47 -20.65
CA ALA A 179 -15.07 -11.61 -19.61
C ALA A 179 -15.08 -10.12 -20.01
N LEU A 180 -14.75 -9.82 -21.27
CA LEU A 180 -14.76 -8.46 -21.82
C LEU A 180 -16.18 -7.89 -21.91
N GLU A 181 -17.15 -8.67 -22.40
CA GLU A 181 -18.56 -8.29 -22.44
C GLU A 181 -19.06 -7.89 -21.05
N LEU A 182 -18.80 -8.72 -20.05
CA LEU A 182 -19.23 -8.50 -18.68
C LEU A 182 -18.52 -7.29 -18.03
N TYR A 183 -17.23 -7.10 -18.32
CA TYR A 183 -16.48 -5.92 -17.87
C TYR A 183 -17.09 -4.62 -18.41
N ASN A 184 -17.37 -4.57 -19.71
CA ASN A 184 -18.01 -3.42 -20.35
C ASN A 184 -19.42 -3.18 -19.81
N LYS A 185 -20.17 -4.25 -19.52
CA LYS A 185 -21.53 -4.17 -18.94
C LYS A 185 -21.55 -3.58 -17.54
N VAL A 186 -20.53 -3.83 -16.72
CA VAL A 186 -20.42 -3.25 -15.37
C VAL A 186 -20.06 -1.75 -15.45
N ASN A 187 -19.17 -1.39 -16.39
CA ASN A 187 -18.71 -0.03 -16.62
C ASN A 187 -18.28 0.69 -15.33
N LEU A 188 -17.39 0.03 -14.56
CA LEU A 188 -16.98 0.48 -13.23
C LEU A 188 -16.38 1.89 -13.26
N MET A 189 -15.52 2.20 -14.24
CA MET A 189 -14.84 3.49 -14.31
C MET A 189 -15.82 4.66 -14.47
N GLN A 190 -16.84 4.52 -15.32
CA GLN A 190 -17.88 5.53 -15.44
C GLN A 190 -18.61 5.74 -14.10
N ARG A 191 -18.94 4.66 -13.38
CA ARG A 191 -19.62 4.75 -12.07
C ARG A 191 -18.76 5.40 -11.00
N LEU A 192 -17.45 5.15 -10.99
CA LEU A 192 -16.52 5.80 -10.08
C LEU A 192 -16.42 7.31 -10.37
N ASN A 193 -16.37 7.69 -11.66
CA ASN A 193 -16.32 9.08 -12.09
C ASN A 193 -17.60 9.83 -11.72
N GLU A 194 -18.78 9.27 -12.01
CA GLU A 194 -20.08 9.84 -11.65
C GLU A 194 -20.24 10.05 -10.14
N ALA A 195 -19.62 9.18 -9.32
CA ALA A 195 -19.66 9.25 -7.87
C ALA A 195 -18.54 10.09 -7.25
N GLU A 196 -17.66 10.70 -8.06
CA GLU A 196 -16.44 11.40 -7.63
C GLU A 196 -15.54 10.53 -6.71
N PHE A 197 -15.62 9.21 -6.86
CA PHE A 197 -14.87 8.22 -6.09
C PHE A 197 -13.57 7.87 -6.82
N LEU A 198 -12.71 8.88 -6.96
CA LEU A 198 -11.47 8.82 -7.75
C LEU A 198 -10.27 8.38 -6.91
N SER A 199 -9.21 7.92 -7.57
CA SER A 199 -7.99 7.60 -6.85
C SER A 199 -7.29 8.86 -6.35
N SER A 200 -6.75 8.80 -5.13
CA SER A 200 -6.04 9.89 -4.49
C SER A 200 -5.14 9.39 -3.38
N ASP A 201 -3.92 9.91 -3.33
CA ASP A 201 -2.99 9.67 -2.21
C ASP A 201 -3.21 10.61 -1.03
N THR A 202 -4.19 11.52 -1.12
CA THR A 202 -4.43 12.53 -0.09
C THR A 202 -5.87 12.57 0.40
N ALA A 203 -6.81 12.00 -0.35
CA ALA A 203 -8.21 11.91 0.05
C ALA A 203 -8.52 10.59 0.76
N VAL A 204 -9.51 10.65 1.64
CA VAL A 204 -10.18 9.48 2.20
C VAL A 204 -11.68 9.73 2.09
N TYR A 205 -12.40 8.70 1.70
CA TYR A 205 -13.84 8.72 1.53
C TYR A 205 -14.51 8.22 2.79
N ASN A 206 -15.60 8.86 3.19
CA ASN A 206 -16.46 8.33 4.24
C ASN A 206 -17.09 7.02 3.77
N MET A 207 -17.29 6.09 4.70
CA MET A 207 -17.96 4.83 4.43
C MET A 207 -19.33 5.00 3.74
N LYS A 208 -20.07 6.05 4.09
CA LYS A 208 -21.36 6.39 3.46
C LYS A 208 -21.24 6.71 1.98
N GLU A 209 -20.12 7.29 1.54
CA GLU A 209 -19.87 7.59 0.13
C GLU A 209 -19.61 6.31 -0.65
N PHE A 210 -18.81 5.39 -0.10
CA PHE A 210 -18.63 4.07 -0.69
C PHE A 210 -19.94 3.27 -0.72
N GLU A 211 -20.76 3.31 0.33
CA GLU A 211 -22.06 2.66 0.32
C GLU A 211 -22.98 3.22 -0.77
N ARG A 212 -22.96 4.54 -0.99
CA ARG A 212 -23.71 5.19 -2.07
C ARG A 212 -23.25 4.69 -3.44
N LEU A 213 -21.93 4.62 -3.67
CA LEU A 213 -21.35 4.04 -4.88
C LEU A 213 -21.79 2.60 -5.08
N ILE A 214 -21.66 1.75 -4.06
CA ILE A 214 -21.99 0.32 -4.17
C ILE A 214 -23.51 0.11 -4.37
N ASN A 215 -24.35 1.01 -3.86
CA ASN A 215 -25.79 0.99 -4.07
C ASN A 215 -26.25 1.60 -5.40
N SER A 216 -25.39 2.31 -6.14
CA SER A 216 -25.77 2.90 -7.44
C SER A 216 -25.79 1.88 -8.57
N PHE A 217 -25.18 0.71 -8.37
CA PHE A 217 -25.23 -0.40 -9.31
C PHE A 217 -26.60 -1.10 -9.33
N ARG A 218 -27.06 -1.51 -10.52
CA ARG A 218 -28.32 -2.26 -10.73
C ARG A 218 -28.47 -3.44 -9.76
N HIS A 219 -27.38 -4.20 -9.59
CA HIS A 219 -27.25 -5.17 -8.52
C HIS A 219 -26.01 -4.85 -7.71
N ARG A 220 -26.20 -4.77 -6.39
CA ARG A 220 -25.14 -4.44 -5.43
C ARG A 220 -23.96 -5.43 -5.57
N PRO A 221 -22.76 -4.97 -5.96
CA PRO A 221 -21.59 -5.84 -6.03
C PRO A 221 -21.16 -6.32 -4.64
N GLY A 222 -20.52 -7.48 -4.61
CA GLY A 222 -19.67 -7.86 -3.49
C GLY A 222 -18.38 -7.06 -3.49
N PHE A 223 -17.72 -6.95 -2.35
CA PHE A 223 -16.44 -6.26 -2.24
C PHE A 223 -15.53 -6.91 -1.22
N VAL A 224 -14.22 -6.82 -1.45
CA VAL A 224 -13.22 -7.22 -0.47
C VAL A 224 -12.49 -5.97 0.00
N LEU A 225 -12.63 -5.66 1.29
CA LEU A 225 -11.90 -4.58 1.94
C LEU A 225 -10.73 -5.16 2.72
N SER A 226 -9.57 -4.52 2.58
CA SER A 226 -8.38 -4.82 3.38
C SER A 226 -8.19 -3.68 4.40
N PRO A 227 -7.94 -3.99 5.69
CA PRO A 227 -7.62 -2.95 6.66
C PRO A 227 -6.35 -2.23 6.23
N LEU A 228 -6.41 -0.90 6.19
CA LEU A 228 -5.30 -0.05 5.83
C LEU A 228 -4.57 0.36 7.12
N SER A 229 -5.18 1.24 7.91
CA SER A 229 -4.70 1.60 9.26
C SER A 229 -5.83 2.16 10.10
N GLY A 230 -5.81 1.90 11.40
CA GLY A 230 -6.78 2.45 12.34
C GLY A 230 -8.23 2.16 11.97
N ARG A 231 -8.95 3.16 11.47
CA ARG A 231 -10.36 3.07 11.00
C ARG A 231 -10.51 3.12 9.48
N ILE A 232 -9.40 3.17 8.74
CA ILE A 232 -9.37 3.24 7.27
C ILE A 232 -9.16 1.86 6.68
N TYR A 233 -9.89 1.59 5.61
CA TYR A 233 -9.78 0.40 4.78
C TYR A 233 -9.48 0.81 3.34
N THR A 234 -9.03 -0.14 2.54
CA THR A 234 -8.90 0.03 1.10
C THR A 234 -9.68 -1.05 0.38
N ILE A 235 -10.07 -0.79 -0.87
CA ILE A 235 -10.82 -1.73 -1.69
C ILE A 235 -9.80 -2.56 -2.47
N ARG A 236 -9.81 -3.87 -2.22
CA ARG A 236 -8.97 -4.81 -2.97
C ARG A 236 -9.67 -5.25 -4.24
N GLU A 237 -10.92 -5.67 -4.11
CA GLU A 237 -11.70 -6.25 -5.19
C GLU A 237 -13.17 -5.81 -5.11
N LEU A 238 -13.80 -5.65 -6.28
CA LEU A 238 -15.24 -5.60 -6.47
C LEU A 238 -15.68 -6.82 -7.28
N VAL A 239 -16.79 -7.43 -6.88
CA VAL A 239 -17.26 -8.72 -7.40
C VAL A 239 -18.68 -8.58 -7.92
N PHE A 240 -18.88 -8.94 -9.18
CA PHE A 240 -20.13 -8.85 -9.92
C PHE A 240 -20.58 -10.25 -10.33
N CYS A 241 -21.88 -10.53 -10.25
CA CYS A 241 -22.41 -11.87 -10.52
C CYS A 241 -23.38 -11.85 -11.70
N PHE A 242 -23.30 -12.88 -12.54
CA PHE A 242 -24.13 -13.03 -13.72
C PHE A 242 -24.69 -14.45 -13.82
N ASP A 243 -25.88 -14.62 -14.41
CA ASP A 243 -26.36 -15.95 -14.78
C ASP A 243 -25.60 -16.49 -16.02
N LYS A 244 -25.96 -17.68 -16.50
CA LYS A 244 -25.25 -18.35 -17.61
C LYS A 244 -25.44 -17.64 -18.95
N GLU A 245 -26.56 -16.92 -19.05
CA GLU A 245 -27.00 -16.09 -20.16
C GLU A 245 -26.44 -14.66 -20.06
N THR A 246 -25.46 -14.44 -19.16
CA THR A 246 -24.74 -13.17 -18.95
C THR A 246 -25.61 -12.02 -18.44
N HIS A 247 -26.83 -12.27 -17.95
CA HIS A 247 -27.62 -11.24 -17.27
C HIS A 247 -27.05 -10.97 -15.88
N TRP A 248 -26.99 -9.69 -15.53
CA TRP A 248 -26.51 -9.28 -14.22
C TRP A 248 -27.52 -9.71 -13.15
N ILE A 249 -27.05 -10.43 -12.12
CA ILE A 249 -27.86 -10.89 -11.00
C ILE A 249 -27.27 -10.42 -9.66
N ARG A 250 -28.04 -10.58 -8.59
CA ARG A 250 -27.55 -10.38 -7.23
C ARG A 250 -26.61 -11.51 -6.82
N CYS A 251 -25.41 -11.16 -6.35
CA CYS A 251 -24.48 -12.13 -5.78
C CYS A 251 -25.07 -12.83 -4.54
N LYS A 252 -25.07 -14.17 -4.55
CA LYS A 252 -25.44 -14.98 -3.39
C LYS A 252 -24.25 -15.09 -2.42
N LYS A 253 -24.51 -15.29 -1.13
CA LYS A 253 -23.47 -15.36 -0.10
C LYS A 253 -22.43 -16.45 -0.37
N ASN A 254 -22.85 -17.60 -0.92
CA ASN A 254 -21.99 -18.72 -1.26
C ASN A 254 -21.06 -18.44 -2.47
N MET A 255 -21.34 -17.42 -3.29
CA MET A 255 -20.47 -17.00 -4.39
C MET A 255 -19.30 -16.12 -3.93
N LEU A 256 -19.44 -15.49 -2.76
CA LEU A 256 -18.55 -14.41 -2.32
C LEU A 256 -17.45 -14.94 -1.39
N THR A 257 -16.51 -15.70 -1.94
CA THR A 257 -15.39 -16.24 -1.15
C THR A 257 -14.47 -15.11 -0.68
N GLY A 258 -14.58 -14.72 0.60
CA GLY A 258 -13.83 -13.62 1.20
C GLY A 258 -14.37 -12.20 0.88
N ALA A 259 -15.37 -12.09 0.01
CA ALA A 259 -16.08 -10.84 -0.28
C ALA A 259 -17.31 -10.67 0.60
N LYS A 260 -17.70 -9.43 0.85
CA LYS A 260 -18.87 -9.04 1.64
C LYS A 260 -19.82 -8.21 0.78
N VAL A 261 -21.12 -8.29 1.06
CA VAL A 261 -22.14 -7.39 0.47
C VAL A 261 -22.57 -6.29 1.44
N LYS A 262 -22.38 -6.50 2.75
CA LYS A 262 -22.69 -5.53 3.79
C LYS A 262 -21.39 -4.96 4.35
N VAL A 263 -21.42 -3.65 4.56
CA VAL A 263 -20.32 -2.94 5.21
C VAL A 263 -20.40 -3.20 6.72
N ASP A 264 -19.24 -3.39 7.33
CA ASP A 264 -19.15 -3.49 8.80
C ASP A 264 -19.21 -2.07 9.38
N SER A 265 -20.15 -1.82 10.30
CA SER A 265 -20.32 -0.56 11.04
C SER A 265 -19.04 -0.03 11.72
N LYS A 266 -18.03 -0.88 11.94
CA LYS A 266 -16.74 -0.50 12.51
C LYS A 266 -15.81 0.20 11.50
N ILE A 267 -16.12 0.12 10.21
CA ILE A 267 -15.37 0.75 9.12
C ILE A 267 -15.93 2.15 8.91
N ASN A 268 -15.05 3.15 8.99
CA ASN A 268 -15.49 4.55 8.87
C ASN A 268 -15.01 5.20 7.58
N PHE A 269 -13.87 4.75 7.03
CA PHE A 269 -13.24 5.41 5.89
C PHE A 269 -12.65 4.42 4.90
N ILE A 270 -12.66 4.81 3.62
CA ILE A 270 -12.05 4.10 2.51
C ILE A 270 -10.97 5.00 1.88
N ALA A 271 -9.79 4.46 1.61
CA ALA A 271 -8.80 5.09 0.76
C ALA A 271 -8.75 4.37 -0.59
N LEU A 272 -8.49 5.13 -1.66
CA LEU A 272 -8.28 4.62 -3.01
C LEU A 272 -6.94 5.18 -3.55
N PRO A 273 -5.81 4.59 -3.15
CA PRO A 273 -4.48 5.16 -3.41
C PRO A 273 -4.06 5.02 -4.87
N THR A 274 -3.35 6.00 -5.43
CA THR A 274 -2.96 5.97 -6.85
C THR A 274 -1.83 4.99 -7.14
N THR A 275 -1.03 4.64 -6.13
CA THR A 275 0.07 3.69 -6.27
C THR A 275 0.12 2.70 -5.10
N TYR A 276 0.79 1.56 -5.30
CA TYR A 276 1.05 0.62 -4.20
C TYR A 276 2.02 1.18 -3.14
N GLN A 277 2.76 2.26 -3.45
CA GLN A 277 3.58 3.00 -2.49
C GLN A 277 2.69 3.96 -1.73
N LEU A 278 1.96 3.39 -0.79
CA LEU A 278 0.96 4.09 -0.02
C LEU A 278 1.63 5.20 0.80
N PHE A 279 1.30 6.44 0.43
CA PHE A 279 1.69 7.69 1.08
C PHE A 279 3.21 7.92 1.05
N PRO A 280 3.76 8.38 -0.10
CA PRO A 280 5.20 8.45 -0.34
C PRO A 280 5.86 9.69 0.30
N TYR A 281 5.57 9.94 1.58
CA TYR A 281 6.18 11.05 2.33
C TYR A 281 6.72 10.60 3.68
N VAL A 282 7.73 11.30 4.18
CA VAL A 282 8.25 11.20 5.54
C VAL A 282 7.65 12.30 6.37
N MET A 283 7.30 11.98 7.61
CA MET A 283 6.79 12.93 8.57
C MET A 283 7.90 13.43 9.49
N LEU A 284 8.07 14.74 9.51
CA LEU A 284 8.93 15.46 10.46
C LEU A 284 8.11 15.81 11.70
N TYR A 285 8.52 15.29 12.86
CA TYR A 285 7.84 15.51 14.13
C TYR A 285 8.57 16.62 14.89
N LEU A 286 7.92 17.75 15.08
CA LEU A 286 8.46 18.90 15.81
C LEU A 286 7.81 19.01 17.19
N ALA A 287 8.56 18.71 18.25
CA ALA A 287 8.09 18.94 19.62
C ALA A 287 8.23 20.41 19.99
N TYR A 288 7.24 20.97 20.68
CA TYR A 288 7.36 22.31 21.25
C TYR A 288 8.04 22.24 22.63
N ASP A 289 9.21 22.87 22.72
CA ASP A 289 9.91 23.11 23.98
C ASP A 289 9.32 24.34 24.66
N HIS A 290 8.49 24.10 25.68
CA HIS A 290 7.79 25.13 26.44
C HIS A 290 8.74 26.05 27.23
N ILE A 291 9.91 25.54 27.64
CA ILE A 291 10.88 26.29 28.44
C ILE A 291 11.67 27.21 27.51
N GLY A 292 12.24 26.65 26.44
CA GLY A 292 12.98 27.41 25.44
C GLY A 292 12.11 28.20 24.46
N LYS A 293 10.78 28.02 24.49
CA LYS A 293 9.79 28.58 23.56
C LYS A 293 10.24 28.43 22.10
N ARG A 294 10.56 27.21 21.70
CA ARG A 294 11.06 26.85 20.37
C ARG A 294 10.59 25.46 19.95
N PHE A 295 10.68 25.16 18.67
CA PHE A 295 10.47 23.81 18.18
C PHE A 295 11.79 23.05 18.13
N LEU A 296 11.75 21.79 18.55
CA LEU A 296 12.84 20.83 18.46
C LEU A 296 12.41 19.65 17.61
N LEU A 297 13.34 19.12 16.83
CA LEU A 297 13.16 17.93 16.03
C LEU A 297 13.09 16.69 16.92
N ASN A 298 11.91 16.06 16.97
CA ASN A 298 11.64 14.93 17.87
C ASN A 298 11.68 13.57 17.16
N ASN A 299 11.40 13.53 15.86
CA ASN A 299 11.41 12.28 15.12
C ASN A 299 11.32 12.50 13.61
N LEU A 300 11.76 11.49 12.87
CA LEU A 300 11.38 11.26 11.49
C LEU A 300 10.66 9.92 11.40
N LEU A 301 9.43 9.91 10.91
CA LEU A 301 8.63 8.69 10.80
C LEU A 301 8.09 8.50 9.39
N ALA A 302 7.94 7.24 8.98
CA ALA A 302 7.01 6.92 7.90
C ALA A 302 5.56 7.16 8.39
N PRO A 303 4.60 7.39 7.48
CA PRO A 303 3.17 7.53 7.78
C PRO A 303 2.69 6.40 8.68
N ASN A 304 1.72 6.69 9.55
CA ASN A 304 1.19 5.70 10.50
C ASN A 304 0.66 4.44 9.80
N TYR A 305 0.30 4.55 8.53
CA TYR A 305 -0.03 3.42 7.67
C TYR A 305 1.11 2.41 7.52
N ASN A 306 2.32 2.90 7.27
CA ASN A 306 3.51 2.08 7.15
C ASN A 306 3.97 1.48 8.50
N TYR A 307 3.29 1.77 9.62
CA TYR A 307 3.66 1.27 10.94
C TYR A 307 3.52 -0.27 11.05
N GLY A 308 2.40 -0.84 10.58
CA GLY A 308 2.19 -2.29 10.61
C GLY A 308 3.18 -3.04 9.71
N ILE A 309 3.42 -2.48 8.52
CA ILE A 309 4.39 -2.95 7.52
C ILE A 309 5.82 -2.85 8.07
N GLY A 310 6.13 -1.73 8.72
CA GLY A 310 7.43 -1.44 9.32
C GLY A 310 7.74 -2.28 10.55
N LYS A 311 6.74 -2.84 11.24
CA LYS A 311 6.98 -3.76 12.36
C LYS A 311 7.55 -5.09 11.89
N ALA A 312 6.92 -5.72 10.89
CA ALA A 312 7.42 -6.97 10.30
C ALA A 312 8.80 -6.79 9.65
N ALA A 313 9.03 -5.64 9.01
CA ALA A 313 10.30 -5.33 8.36
C ALA A 313 11.47 -5.06 9.33
N MET A 314 11.19 -4.79 10.62
CA MET A 314 12.22 -4.70 11.65
C MET A 314 12.65 -6.07 12.17
N GLU A 315 11.71 -7.01 12.26
CA GLU A 315 11.96 -8.38 12.73
C GLU A 315 12.90 -9.12 11.77
N THR A 316 12.87 -8.79 10.48
CA THR A 316 13.74 -9.39 9.44
C THR A 316 15.07 -8.66 9.21
N ARG A 317 15.36 -7.57 9.93
CA ARG A 317 16.55 -6.70 9.70
C ARG A 317 17.46 -6.55 10.92
N SER A 318 17.63 -7.62 11.70
CA SER A 318 18.48 -7.63 12.91
C SER A 318 19.92 -7.15 12.64
N GLN A 319 20.52 -7.52 11.50
CA GLN A 319 21.87 -7.09 11.12
C GLN A 319 21.97 -5.56 10.91
N HIS A 320 21.06 -4.95 10.16
CA HIS A 320 21.04 -3.49 10.00
C HIS A 320 20.80 -2.76 11.31
N LYS A 321 19.96 -3.33 12.18
CA LYS A 321 19.74 -2.78 13.53
C LYS A 321 21.05 -2.76 14.32
N ALA A 322 21.79 -3.86 14.33
CA ALA A 322 23.09 -3.95 15.01
C ALA A 322 24.09 -2.94 14.45
N MET A 323 24.15 -2.79 13.12
CA MET A 323 25.05 -1.82 12.47
C MET A 323 24.66 -0.37 12.72
N PHE A 324 23.38 -0.02 12.73
CA PHE A 324 22.95 1.32 13.10
C PHE A 324 23.25 1.61 14.58
N GLN A 325 23.10 0.62 15.45
CA GLN A 325 23.44 0.75 16.87
C GLN A 325 24.95 0.93 17.06
N GLU A 326 25.78 0.15 16.38
CA GLU A 326 27.23 0.32 16.38
C GLU A 326 27.61 1.72 15.90
N GLN A 327 27.08 2.14 14.74
CA GLN A 327 27.35 3.46 14.18
C GLN A 327 26.96 4.60 15.14
N LEU A 328 25.81 4.50 15.82
CA LEU A 328 25.36 5.49 16.79
C LEU A 328 26.42 5.76 17.87
N TYR A 329 27.15 4.73 18.30
CA TYR A 329 28.13 4.83 19.39
C TYR A 329 29.58 5.03 18.91
N THR A 330 29.92 4.66 17.68
CA THR A 330 31.30 4.70 17.18
C THR A 330 31.56 5.79 16.13
N ASP A 331 30.54 6.27 15.43
CA ASP A 331 30.69 7.27 14.37
C ASP A 331 30.84 8.68 14.93
N LYS A 332 32.09 9.17 14.98
CA LYS A 332 32.43 10.50 15.50
C LYS A 332 31.70 11.67 14.81
N ARG A 333 31.18 11.46 13.60
CA ARG A 333 30.43 12.50 12.86
C ARG A 333 29.09 12.81 13.52
N ILE A 334 28.46 11.83 14.18
CA ILE A 334 27.17 12.02 14.87
C ILE A 334 27.27 13.04 16.00
N PRO A 335 28.15 12.91 17.01
CA PRO A 335 28.27 13.90 18.07
C PRO A 335 28.70 15.27 17.54
N LEU A 336 29.54 15.33 16.49
CA LEU A 336 29.91 16.59 15.83
C LEU A 336 28.71 17.29 15.19
N LEU A 337 27.87 16.55 14.46
CA LEU A 337 26.65 17.07 13.84
C LEU A 337 25.64 17.56 14.90
N LEU A 338 25.48 16.82 16.00
CA LEU A 338 24.57 17.20 17.08
C LEU A 338 25.07 18.42 17.86
N ALA A 339 26.39 18.59 17.99
CA ALA A 339 26.98 19.78 18.60
C ALA A 339 26.83 21.02 17.71
N SER A 340 27.00 20.89 16.39
CA SER A 340 26.81 21.99 15.44
C SER A 340 25.34 22.37 15.24
N SER A 341 24.43 21.39 15.35
CA SER A 341 23.00 21.55 15.09
C SER A 341 22.14 21.01 16.23
N PRO A 342 22.05 21.71 17.38
CA PRO A 342 21.38 21.25 18.60
C PRO A 342 19.86 21.39 18.52
N PHE A 343 19.25 21.04 17.39
CA PHE A 343 17.81 21.12 17.14
C PHE A 343 17.08 19.82 17.45
N TRP A 344 17.79 18.69 17.53
CA TRP A 344 17.19 17.43 17.97
C TRP A 344 16.80 17.47 19.45
N ASN A 345 15.61 16.97 19.76
CA ASN A 345 15.05 16.90 21.12
C ASN A 345 15.67 15.75 21.94
N ILE A 346 16.99 15.77 22.10
CA ILE A 346 17.74 14.69 22.76
C ILE A 346 17.52 14.65 24.28
N GLY A 347 17.06 15.77 24.87
CA GLY A 347 16.91 15.92 26.32
C GLY A 347 18.21 15.56 27.07
N ASN A 348 18.07 15.01 28.27
CA ASN A 348 19.21 14.54 29.07
C ASN A 348 19.67 13.12 28.68
N ASP A 349 18.98 12.47 27.75
CA ASP A 349 19.22 11.06 27.39
C ASP A 349 20.36 10.90 26.37
N GLY A 350 20.82 11.99 25.74
CA GLY A 350 21.95 11.97 24.79
C GLY A 350 21.76 10.94 23.67
N LEU A 351 22.78 10.11 23.41
CA LEU A 351 22.71 9.06 22.37
C LEU A 351 21.66 7.98 22.67
N LYS A 352 21.33 7.70 23.93
CA LYS A 352 20.26 6.74 24.28
C LYS A 352 18.90 7.20 23.75
N TRP A 353 18.71 8.52 23.58
CA TRP A 353 17.51 9.04 22.95
C TRP A 353 17.38 8.54 21.50
N PHE A 354 18.47 8.58 20.73
CA PHE A 354 18.54 8.14 19.34
C PHE A 354 18.44 6.63 19.20
N GLU A 355 18.96 5.87 20.16
CA GLU A 355 18.81 4.41 20.17
C GLU A 355 17.33 3.99 20.10
N ARG A 356 16.45 4.69 20.81
CA ARG A 356 14.99 4.48 20.75
C ARG A 356 14.37 4.81 19.38
N LYS A 357 15.11 5.48 18.49
CA LYS A 357 14.68 5.87 17.13
C LYS A 357 15.27 4.98 16.04
N LEU A 358 16.19 4.06 16.36
CA LEU A 358 16.69 3.04 15.42
C LEU A 358 15.55 2.31 14.67
N PRO A 359 14.45 1.88 15.34
CA PRO A 359 13.26 1.34 14.66
C PRO A 359 12.73 2.21 13.51
N ASN A 360 12.71 3.52 13.70
CA ASN A 360 12.14 4.46 12.75
C ASN A 360 13.07 4.67 11.56
N ALA A 361 14.37 4.80 11.83
CA ALA A 361 15.40 4.90 10.80
C ALA A 361 15.39 3.66 9.89
N LEU A 362 15.31 2.45 10.45
CA LEU A 362 15.23 1.20 9.68
C LEU A 362 13.97 1.13 8.81
N ARG A 363 12.84 1.65 9.29
CA ARG A 363 11.61 1.71 8.49
C ARG A 363 11.75 2.67 7.31
N LEU A 364 12.31 3.85 7.55
CA LEU A 364 12.55 4.84 6.50
C LEU A 364 13.62 4.39 5.50
N MET A 365 14.64 3.65 5.93
CA MET A 365 15.64 3.02 5.06
C MET A 365 14.99 2.18 3.96
N SER A 366 13.88 1.49 4.28
CA SER A 366 13.17 0.66 3.30
C SER A 366 12.42 1.45 2.22
N LYS A 367 12.29 2.77 2.39
CA LYS A 367 11.51 3.66 1.52
C LYS A 367 12.37 4.75 0.86
N MET A 368 13.46 5.16 1.51
CA MET A 368 14.26 6.32 1.12
C MET A 368 15.65 5.90 0.66
N LYS A 369 15.98 6.18 -0.61
CA LYS A 369 17.28 5.84 -1.19
C LYS A 369 18.47 6.53 -0.50
N ARG A 370 18.30 7.79 -0.06
CA ARG A 370 19.37 8.56 0.62
C ARG A 370 19.63 8.07 2.05
N LEU A 371 18.69 7.35 2.67
CA LEU A 371 18.88 6.84 4.02
C LEU A 371 19.59 5.49 3.97
N SER A 372 20.91 5.52 4.06
CA SER A 372 21.77 4.33 4.05
C SER A 372 22.36 4.03 5.41
N THR A 373 22.53 5.04 6.25
CA THR A 373 23.17 4.94 7.56
C THR A 373 22.33 5.65 8.62
N PHE A 374 22.61 5.43 9.90
CA PHE A 374 21.95 6.15 10.99
C PHE A 374 22.36 7.63 11.04
N TYR A 375 23.58 7.96 10.59
CA TYR A 375 23.98 9.35 10.36
C TYR A 375 23.03 10.03 9.35
N ASP A 376 22.71 9.36 8.24
CA ASP A 376 21.81 9.92 7.21
C ASP A 376 20.42 10.19 7.78
N TYR A 377 19.92 9.36 8.69
CA TYR A 377 18.65 9.62 9.39
C TYR A 377 18.69 10.94 10.20
N ILE A 378 19.80 11.20 10.90
CA ILE A 378 19.96 12.43 11.70
C ILE A 378 20.08 13.65 10.78
N ASP A 379 20.92 13.53 9.75
CA ASP A 379 21.24 14.57 8.77
C ASP A 379 20.02 14.98 7.95
N ILE A 380 19.29 14.02 7.38
CA ILE A 380 18.05 14.26 6.62
C ILE A 380 17.00 14.98 7.48
N GLY A 381 16.92 14.65 8.77
CA GLY A 381 16.00 15.31 9.68
C GLY A 381 16.33 16.78 9.89
N LEU A 382 17.62 17.10 10.03
CA LEU A 382 18.11 18.47 10.10
C LEU A 382 17.87 19.22 8.78
N GLU A 383 18.20 18.61 7.64
CA GLU A 383 17.96 19.17 6.31
C GLU A 383 16.49 19.58 6.15
N MET A 384 15.53 18.72 6.51
CA MET A 384 14.11 19.06 6.45
C MET A 384 13.72 20.17 7.42
N PHE A 385 14.25 20.14 8.64
CA PHE A 385 13.98 21.16 9.67
C PHE A 385 14.47 22.55 9.23
N GLU A 386 15.65 22.60 8.61
CA GLU A 386 16.28 23.81 8.10
C GLU A 386 15.64 24.31 6.81
N ASN A 387 15.26 23.41 5.90
CA ASN A 387 14.56 23.73 4.65
C ASN A 387 13.27 24.53 4.91
N VAL A 388 12.56 24.22 6.00
CA VAL A 388 11.38 24.97 6.44
C VAL A 388 11.67 25.98 7.56
N ARG A 389 12.94 26.28 7.85
CA ARG A 389 13.39 27.33 8.79
C ARG A 389 12.65 27.32 10.14
N VAL A 390 12.48 26.12 10.71
CA VAL A 390 11.64 25.91 11.92
C VAL A 390 12.13 26.71 13.12
N ASN A 391 13.44 26.90 13.26
CA ASN A 391 14.07 27.75 14.26
C ASN A 391 13.55 29.20 14.24
N GLU A 392 13.04 29.67 13.10
CA GLU A 392 12.52 31.04 12.92
C GLU A 392 10.99 31.14 13.07
N TRP A 393 10.30 30.02 13.29
CA TRP A 393 8.84 30.00 13.42
C TRP A 393 8.36 30.66 14.71
N VAL A 394 9.16 30.66 15.77
CA VAL A 394 8.83 31.32 17.03
C VAL A 394 9.65 32.61 17.16
N ASN A 395 9.12 33.70 16.59
CA ASN A 395 9.72 35.02 16.67
C ASN A 395 9.43 35.72 18.01
N LYS A 396 9.99 36.92 18.25
CA LYS A 396 9.80 37.69 19.49
C LYS A 396 8.31 37.88 19.85
N ASN A 397 7.47 38.14 18.85
CA ASN A 397 6.02 38.35 19.05
C ASN A 397 5.27 37.09 19.47
N ILE A 398 5.68 35.92 18.98
CA ILE A 398 5.07 34.65 19.39
C ILE A 398 5.63 34.24 20.76
N ARG A 399 6.92 34.44 21.02
CA ARG A 399 7.56 34.14 22.31
C ARG A 399 6.96 34.92 23.47
N SER A 400 6.54 36.17 23.25
CA SER A 400 5.91 37.00 24.29
C SER A 400 4.46 36.59 24.62
N ARG A 401 3.84 35.73 23.80
CA ARG A 401 2.46 35.26 24.02
C ARG A 401 2.44 33.93 24.77
N ASN A 402 1.38 33.73 25.55
CA ASN A 402 1.09 32.44 26.19
C ASN A 402 0.20 31.54 25.33
N TYR A 403 -0.41 32.09 24.28
CA TYR A 403 -1.33 31.39 23.39
C TYR A 403 -0.97 31.65 21.93
N GLY A 404 -1.20 30.64 21.10
CA GLY A 404 -1.02 30.67 19.66
C GLY A 404 -2.16 29.94 18.97
N SER A 405 -2.20 30.05 17.64
CA SER A 405 -3.17 29.34 16.81
C SER A 405 -2.47 28.74 15.59
N LYS A 406 -3.14 27.82 14.89
CA LYS A 406 -2.68 27.32 13.58
C LYS A 406 -2.37 28.49 12.64
N LYS A 407 -3.28 29.47 12.55
CA LYS A 407 -3.14 30.66 11.69
C LYS A 407 -1.88 31.46 12.02
N THR A 408 -1.51 31.55 13.30
CA THR A 408 -0.28 32.24 13.74
C THR A 408 0.97 31.63 13.08
N PHE A 409 1.13 30.31 13.14
CA PHE A 409 2.28 29.63 12.55
C PHE A 409 2.24 29.60 11.02
N LEU A 410 1.05 29.40 10.43
CA LEU A 410 0.89 29.43 8.97
C LEU A 410 1.25 30.81 8.38
N ASN A 411 0.84 31.89 9.03
CA ASN A 411 1.20 33.24 8.62
C ASN A 411 2.71 33.49 8.78
N ARG A 412 3.32 32.97 9.84
CA ARG A 412 4.77 33.08 10.03
C ARG A 412 5.54 32.35 8.92
N MET A 413 5.12 31.15 8.53
CA MET A 413 5.73 30.44 7.39
C MET A 413 5.66 31.27 6.11
N ARG A 414 4.51 31.88 5.81
CA ARG A 414 4.36 32.76 4.64
C ARG A 414 5.29 33.97 4.68
N GLN A 415 5.48 34.58 5.86
CA GLN A 415 6.46 35.67 6.04
C GLN A 415 7.90 35.23 5.82
N LEU A 416 8.19 33.94 5.99
CA LEU A 416 9.49 33.33 5.70
C LEU A 416 9.60 32.85 4.24
N ASN A 417 8.63 33.19 3.39
CA ASN A 417 8.47 32.72 2.01
C ASN A 417 8.30 31.20 1.87
N ILE A 418 7.83 30.54 2.93
CA ILE A 418 7.53 29.11 2.92
C ILE A 418 6.04 28.93 2.68
N HIS A 419 5.67 28.26 1.59
CA HIS A 419 4.28 28.02 1.23
C HIS A 419 3.72 26.90 2.12
N PRO A 420 2.80 27.21 3.06
CA PRO A 420 2.33 26.19 3.99
C PRO A 420 1.51 25.13 3.25
N LYS A 421 1.80 23.87 3.53
CA LYS A 421 0.96 22.73 3.16
C LYS A 421 0.08 22.32 4.33
N LYS A 422 -0.80 21.33 4.12
CA LYS A 422 -1.58 20.76 5.23
C LYS A 422 -0.63 20.12 6.24
N MET A 423 -0.64 20.62 7.47
CA MET A 423 0.17 20.15 8.60
C MET A 423 -0.72 19.74 9.76
N LEU A 424 -0.22 18.90 10.66
CA LEU A 424 -0.97 18.44 11.82
C LEU A 424 -0.46 19.17 13.06
N PHE A 425 -1.36 19.85 13.77
CA PHE A 425 -1.08 20.51 15.04
C PHE A 425 -1.71 19.68 16.14
N LEU A 426 -0.88 19.15 17.03
CA LEU A 426 -1.27 18.16 18.01
C LEU A 426 -1.10 18.68 19.43
N CYS A 427 -2.18 18.56 20.19
CA CYS A 427 -2.32 19.09 21.53
C CYS A 427 -2.66 17.99 22.54
N THR A 428 -2.27 18.21 23.80
CA THR A 428 -2.84 17.51 24.95
C THR A 428 -3.96 18.36 25.55
N GLY A 429 -5.16 17.80 25.69
CA GLY A 429 -6.28 18.47 26.34
C GLY A 429 -6.08 18.52 27.86
N ARG A 430 -6.28 19.70 28.45
CA ARG A 430 -6.47 19.91 29.89
C ARG A 430 -7.85 20.52 30.12
N THR A 431 -8.32 20.51 31.37
CA THR A 431 -9.70 20.87 31.76
C THR A 431 -10.17 22.21 31.17
N ASN A 432 -9.27 23.19 31.00
CA ASN A 432 -9.62 24.55 30.58
C ASN A 432 -8.84 25.06 29.34
N PHE A 433 -7.91 24.28 28.78
CA PHE A 433 -7.14 24.69 27.59
C PHE A 433 -6.47 23.49 26.90
N GLU A 434 -6.11 23.68 25.63
CA GLU A 434 -5.28 22.75 24.89
C GLU A 434 -3.82 23.21 24.93
N LEU A 435 -2.88 22.30 25.23
CA LEU A 435 -1.45 22.59 25.24
C LEU A 435 -0.81 22.04 23.97
N LEU A 436 -0.17 22.89 23.16
CA LEU A 436 0.55 22.43 21.97
C LEU A 436 1.69 21.49 22.39
N ARG A 437 1.72 20.30 21.80
CA ARG A 437 2.81 19.35 22.01
C ARG A 437 3.68 19.20 20.78
N GLU A 438 3.05 19.08 19.62
CA GLU A 438 3.76 18.70 18.41
C GLU A 438 3.14 19.34 17.17
N ILE A 439 3.98 19.69 16.21
CA ILE A 439 3.58 19.96 14.83
C ILE A 439 4.21 18.90 13.94
N ARG A 440 3.42 18.32 13.03
CA ARG A 440 3.90 17.38 12.02
C ARG A 440 3.85 18.01 10.64
N LEU A 441 4.98 17.92 9.94
CA LEU A 441 5.11 18.26 8.54
C LEU A 441 5.35 16.99 7.73
N CYS A 442 4.99 17.02 6.46
CA CYS A 442 5.17 15.89 5.55
C CYS A 442 6.05 16.31 4.37
N PHE A 443 7.04 15.49 4.05
CA PHE A 443 8.01 15.74 2.97
C PHE A 443 8.05 14.58 2.00
N SER A 444 8.11 14.85 0.70
CA SER A 444 8.26 13.80 -0.31
C SER A 444 9.48 12.92 -0.05
N TYR A 445 9.35 11.58 -0.17
CA TYR A 445 10.49 10.66 -0.03
C TYR A 445 11.57 10.86 -1.10
N SER A 446 11.20 11.38 -2.27
CA SER A 446 12.10 11.54 -3.42
C SER A 446 12.73 12.93 -3.45
N THR A 447 11.92 13.98 -3.29
CA THR A 447 12.36 15.37 -3.48
C THR A 447 12.67 16.10 -2.17
N TYR A 448 12.25 15.57 -1.02
CA TYR A 448 12.41 16.23 0.29
C TYR A 448 11.71 17.60 0.36
N GLU A 449 10.79 17.87 -0.55
CA GLU A 449 9.97 19.07 -0.57
C GLU A 449 8.75 18.91 0.33
N LEU A 450 8.30 20.02 0.91
CA LEU A 450 7.12 20.05 1.76
C LEU A 450 5.87 19.70 0.94
N VAL A 451 5.17 18.65 1.35
CA VAL A 451 3.90 18.19 0.79
C VAL A 451 2.79 18.24 1.84
N SER A 452 1.53 18.14 1.40
CA SER A 452 0.40 18.09 2.32
C SER A 452 0.36 16.76 3.06
N CYS A 453 0.31 16.80 4.39
CA CYS A 453 -0.03 15.63 5.19
C CYS A 453 -1.45 15.17 4.88
N THR A 454 -1.67 13.87 4.92
CA THR A 454 -2.97 13.27 4.60
C THR A 454 -3.86 13.19 5.85
N PRO A 455 -5.19 13.08 5.69
CA PRO A 455 -6.09 12.75 6.79
C PRO A 455 -5.75 11.44 7.50
N LEU A 456 -4.90 10.57 6.94
CA LEU A 456 -4.60 9.26 7.55
C LEU A 456 -3.68 9.35 8.75
N ASP A 457 -2.85 10.39 8.82
CA ASP A 457 -1.99 10.67 9.97
C ASP A 457 -2.68 11.53 11.03
N ASP A 458 -3.90 11.97 10.74
CA ASP A 458 -4.72 12.71 11.68
C ASP A 458 -5.19 11.76 12.81
N PRO A 459 -5.01 12.16 14.09
CA PRO A 459 -5.41 11.35 15.24
C PRO A 459 -6.86 10.86 15.22
N LEU A 460 -7.77 11.56 14.54
CA LEU A 460 -9.18 11.14 14.41
C LEU A 460 -9.33 9.79 13.70
N TYR A 461 -8.37 9.45 12.83
CA TYR A 461 -8.40 8.27 11.99
C TYR A 461 -7.44 7.17 12.48
N SER A 462 -6.40 7.56 13.22
CA SER A 462 -5.43 6.65 13.84
C SER A 462 -5.95 6.06 15.15
N ARG A 463 -5.69 4.76 15.38
CA ARG A 463 -5.91 4.10 16.69
C ARG A 463 -4.67 4.14 17.59
N ILE A 464 -3.54 4.57 17.05
CA ILE A 464 -2.24 4.56 17.75
C ILE A 464 -1.95 5.93 18.37
N GLU A 465 -2.50 6.99 17.79
CA GLU A 465 -2.24 8.36 18.22
C GLU A 465 -2.95 8.69 19.54
N ARG A 466 -2.19 9.23 20.49
CA ARG A 466 -2.70 9.61 21.82
C ARG A 466 -2.95 11.12 21.93
N LEU A 467 -2.29 11.92 21.08
CA LEU A 467 -2.54 13.34 20.98
C LEU A 467 -3.83 13.62 20.20
N ARG A 468 -4.41 14.79 20.39
CA ARG A 468 -5.61 15.23 19.64
C ARG A 468 -5.23 16.40 18.75
N ASN A 469 -5.95 16.60 17.64
CA ASN A 469 -5.81 17.84 16.88
C ASN A 469 -6.17 19.03 17.76
N CYS A 470 -5.35 20.08 17.68
CA CYS A 470 -5.70 21.36 18.30
C CYS A 470 -6.93 21.95 17.59
N ARG A 471 -7.96 22.31 18.36
CA ARG A 471 -9.27 22.76 17.87
C ARG A 471 -9.31 24.24 17.47
N GLY A 472 -8.50 25.07 18.12
CA GLY A 472 -8.49 26.52 17.89
C GLY A 472 -7.20 27.16 18.37
N GLU A 473 -7.31 28.08 19.33
CA GLU A 473 -6.18 28.57 20.09
C GLU A 473 -5.71 27.52 21.10
N PHE A 474 -4.40 27.49 21.30
CA PHE A 474 -3.76 26.57 22.21
C PHE A 474 -2.65 27.29 22.96
N LYS A 475 -2.39 26.84 24.18
CA LYS A 475 -1.32 27.32 25.02
C LYS A 475 0.03 26.92 24.41
N LEU A 476 0.93 27.89 24.34
CA LEU A 476 2.34 27.71 24.00
C LEU A 476 3.14 27.40 25.24
#